data_AF-A0A7R6ZYJ4-F1
#
_entry.id   AF-A0A7R6ZYJ4-F1
#
_cell.length_a   1.000
_cell.length_b   1.000
_cell.length_c   1.000
_cell.angle_alpha   90.00
_cell.angle_beta   90.00
_cell.angle_gamma   90.00
#
_symmetry.space_group_name_H-M   'P 1'
#
loop_
_entity.id
_entity.type
_entity.pdbx_description
1 polymer ?
#
loop_
_entity_poly.entity_id
_entity_poly.type
_entity_poly.pdbx_seq_one_letter_code
_entity_poly.pdbx_strand_id
1 'polypeptide(L)'
;MRKSFSVANIRCEGCANSIKKALSPYFGFVDVDLTKEPRIVTVELQNEEDEKKFKEILIGLGYPLYDQDLSTMDKLGLKTKSFVSCAVGKFTLDKGE
;
A
#
# COMPACT_ATOMS: atom_id res chain seq x y z
N MET A 1 -13.43 16.57 3.27
CA MET A 1 -14.23 15.60 2.49
C MET A 1 -14.14 14.22 3.13
N ARG A 2 -15.23 13.46 3.17
CA ARG A 2 -15.18 12.07 3.68
C ARG A 2 -14.84 11.13 2.55
N LYS A 3 -13.81 10.30 2.74
CA LYS A 3 -13.43 9.23 1.82
C LYS A 3 -13.46 7.89 2.55
N SER A 4 -13.90 6.87 1.84
CA SER A 4 -13.95 5.49 2.30
C SER A 4 -12.93 4.66 1.53
N PHE A 5 -12.07 3.94 2.25
CA PHE A 5 -11.05 3.09 1.67
C PHE A 5 -11.25 1.63 2.09
N SER A 6 -11.13 0.73 1.14
CA SER A 6 -11.13 -0.71 1.41
C SER A 6 -9.77 -1.12 1.98
N VAL A 7 -9.75 -1.64 3.21
CA VAL A 7 -8.53 -2.01 3.93
C VAL A 7 -8.50 -3.52 4.19
N ALA A 8 -7.36 -4.15 3.93
CA ALA A 8 -7.15 -5.56 4.14
C ALA A 8 -6.65 -5.87 5.57
N ASN A 9 -6.69 -7.15 5.95
CA ASN A 9 -6.08 -7.68 7.17
C ASN A 9 -6.67 -7.18 8.51
N ILE A 10 -7.75 -6.40 8.50
CA ILE A 10 -8.52 -6.12 9.71
C ILE A 10 -9.34 -7.39 10.03
N ARG A 11 -9.13 -8.00 11.20
CA ARG A 11 -9.77 -9.30 11.59
C ARG A 11 -10.75 -9.19 12.75
N CYS A 12 -10.54 -8.25 13.67
CA CYS A 12 -11.40 -8.07 14.84
C CYS A 12 -11.63 -6.58 15.14
N GLU A 13 -12.59 -6.29 16.03
CA GLU A 13 -12.80 -4.93 16.55
C GLU A 13 -11.56 -4.37 17.23
N GLY A 14 -10.72 -5.22 17.84
CA GLY A 14 -9.44 -4.79 18.40
C GLY A 14 -8.51 -4.15 17.36
N CYS A 15 -8.38 -4.75 16.17
CA CYS A 15 -7.63 -4.16 15.05
C CYS A 15 -8.24 -2.83 14.61
N ALA A 16 -9.57 -2.78 14.49
CA ALA A 16 -10.28 -1.55 14.12
C ALA A 16 -10.02 -0.42 15.13
N ASN A 17 -10.04 -0.73 16.43
CA ASN A 17 -9.79 0.26 17.49
C ASN A 17 -8.34 0.76 17.48
N SER A 18 -7.36 -0.12 17.22
CA SER A 18 -5.95 0.29 17.05
C SER A 18 -5.78 1.25 15.88
N ILE A 19 -6.42 0.98 14.75
CA ILE A 19 -6.42 1.87 13.58
C ILE A 19 -7.07 3.21 13.93
N LYS A 20 -8.25 3.20 14.56
CA LYS A 20 -8.91 4.45 15.02
C LYS A 20 -8.02 5.23 15.96
N LYS A 21 -7.36 4.60 16.94
CA LYS A 21 -6.43 5.28 17.87
C LYS A 21 -5.21 5.87 17.17
N ALA A 22 -4.63 5.16 16.21
CA ALA A 22 -3.48 5.65 15.45
C ALA A 22 -3.84 6.84 14.56
N LEU A 23 -5.08 6.88 14.05
CA LEU A 23 -5.55 7.90 13.12
C LEU A 23 -6.25 9.09 13.80
N SER A 24 -6.89 8.89 14.96
CA SER A 24 -7.59 9.93 15.73
C SER A 24 -6.77 11.20 16.03
N PRO A 25 -5.43 11.18 16.23
CA PRO A 25 -4.66 12.41 16.41
C PRO A 25 -4.39 13.18 15.11
N TYR A 26 -4.49 12.52 13.96
CA TYR A 26 -4.23 13.13 12.65
C TYR A 26 -5.53 13.50 11.93
N PHE A 27 -6.59 12.72 12.14
CA PHE A 27 -7.88 12.86 11.50
C PHE A 27 -8.96 12.99 12.56
N GLY A 28 -9.84 14.00 12.42
CA GLY A 28 -10.89 14.24 13.40
C GLY A 28 -11.98 13.16 13.39
N PHE A 29 -12.31 12.63 12.21
CA PHE A 29 -13.34 11.59 12.07
C PHE A 29 -12.75 10.35 11.38
N VAL A 30 -12.82 9.21 12.09
CA VAL A 30 -12.39 7.90 11.60
C VAL A 30 -13.42 6.87 12.01
N ASP A 31 -13.99 6.20 11.02
CA ASP A 31 -14.92 5.10 11.22
C ASP A 31 -14.46 3.84 10.49
N VAL A 32 -14.73 2.69 11.07
CA VAL A 32 -14.31 1.39 10.53
C VAL A 32 -15.53 0.51 10.45
N ASP A 33 -15.94 0.21 9.23
CA ASP A 33 -17.09 -0.60 8.91
C ASP A 33 -16.65 -2.06 8.74
N LEU A 34 -17.03 -2.86 9.74
CA LEU A 34 -16.75 -4.29 9.80
C LEU A 34 -17.86 -5.14 9.16
N THR A 35 -18.95 -4.52 8.71
CA THR A 35 -20.10 -5.24 8.13
C THR A 35 -19.87 -5.65 6.67
N LYS A 36 -18.83 -5.09 6.04
CA LYS A 36 -18.46 -5.34 4.64
C LYS A 36 -17.17 -6.15 4.55
N GLU A 37 -17.11 -7.04 3.57
CA GLU A 37 -15.89 -7.73 3.14
C GLU A 37 -15.64 -7.39 1.65
N PRO A 38 -14.59 -6.62 1.32
CA PRO A 38 -13.52 -6.11 2.18
C PRO A 38 -13.99 -5.02 3.17
N ARG A 39 -13.28 -4.90 4.29
CA ARG A 39 -13.61 -3.94 5.36
C ARG A 39 -13.35 -2.51 4.90
N ILE A 40 -14.27 -1.61 5.23
CA ILE A 40 -14.22 -0.22 4.77
C ILE A 40 -13.80 0.67 5.94
N VAL A 41 -12.81 1.53 5.71
CA VAL A 41 -12.41 2.57 6.67
C VAL A 41 -12.78 3.92 6.09
N THR A 42 -13.66 4.64 6.77
CA THR A 42 -14.10 5.98 6.40
C THR A 42 -13.33 7.01 7.21
N VAL A 43 -12.67 7.95 6.53
CA VAL A 43 -11.88 9.01 7.16
C VAL A 43 -12.23 10.36 6.54
N GLU A 44 -12.20 11.40 7.36
CA GLU A 44 -12.34 12.78 6.89
C GLU A 44 -10.98 13.37 6.55
N LEU A 45 -10.76 13.64 5.27
CA LEU A 45 -9.54 14.21 4.71
C LEU A 45 -9.79 15.65 4.30
N GLN A 46 -8.88 16.56 4.63
CA GLN A 46 -9.01 17.96 4.22
C GLN A 46 -8.31 18.20 2.87
N ASN A 47 -7.13 17.60 2.69
CA ASN A 47 -6.30 17.76 1.49
C ASN A 47 -5.79 16.42 0.96
N GLU A 48 -5.13 16.43 -0.20
CA GLU A 48 -4.44 15.25 -0.74
C GLU A 48 -3.27 14.78 0.14
N GLU A 49 -2.63 15.69 0.88
CA GLU A 49 -1.59 15.34 1.85
C GLU A 49 -2.12 14.48 2.99
N ASP A 50 -3.34 14.77 3.46
CA ASP A 50 -4.01 13.97 4.50
C ASP A 50 -4.25 12.54 3.99
N GLU A 51 -4.63 12.40 2.71
CA GLU A 51 -4.77 11.10 2.08
C GLU A 51 -3.44 10.33 2.06
N LYS A 52 -2.35 10.98 1.63
CA LYS A 52 -1.02 10.35 1.60
C LYS A 52 -0.60 9.88 2.99
N LYS A 53 -0.73 10.75 4.00
CA LYS A 53 -0.42 10.42 5.41
C LYS A 53 -1.26 9.25 5.91
N PHE A 54 -2.56 9.23 5.62
CA PHE A 54 -3.46 8.13 5.98
C PHE A 54 -2.97 6.79 5.40
N LYS A 55 -2.61 6.78 4.11
CA LYS A 55 -2.09 5.61 3.42
C LYS A 55 -0.77 5.13 4.03
N GLU A 56 0.16 6.05 4.30
CA GLU A 56 1.45 5.72 4.92
C GLU A 56 1.32 5.13 6.32
N ILE A 57 0.45 5.70 7.17
CA ILE A 57 0.18 5.19 8.52
C ILE A 57 -0.38 3.77 8.45
N LEU A 58 -1.37 3.52 7.60
CA LEU A 58 -1.98 2.20 7.45
C LEU A 58 -0.98 1.14 6.96
N ILE A 59 -0.16 1.47 5.96
CA ILE A 59 0.89 0.58 5.46
C ILE A 59 1.92 0.30 6.56
N GLY A 60 2.34 1.34 7.30
CA GLY A 60 3.27 1.20 8.43
C GLY A 60 2.73 0.33 9.55
N LEU A 61 1.41 0.28 9.74
CA LEU A 61 0.73 -0.59 10.71
C LEU A 61 0.47 -2.02 10.18
N GLY A 62 0.74 -2.31 8.91
CA GLY A 62 0.51 -3.63 8.30
C GLY A 62 -0.93 -3.85 7.80
N TYR A 63 -1.64 -2.75 7.49
CA TYR A 63 -2.99 -2.76 6.94
C TYR A 63 -2.99 -2.17 5.52
N PRO A 64 -2.57 -2.93 4.50
CA PRO A 64 -2.56 -2.43 3.13
C PRO A 64 -3.98 -2.15 2.63
N LEU A 65 -4.11 -1.10 1.82
CA LEU A 65 -5.33 -0.76 1.12
C LEU A 65 -5.52 -1.69 -0.08
N TYR A 66 -6.77 -2.06 -0.38
CA TYR A 66 -7.10 -2.77 -1.61
C TYR A 66 -6.95 -1.88 -2.84
N ASP A 67 -7.27 -0.60 -2.69
CA ASP A 67 -7.11 0.43 -3.72
C ASP A 67 -5.69 1.01 -3.64
N GLN A 68 -4.69 0.14 -3.84
CA GLN A 68 -3.38 0.59 -4.28
C GLN A 68 -3.53 0.88 -5.77
N ASP A 69 -4.04 2.08 -6.09
CA ASP A 69 -3.89 2.63 -7.42
C ASP A 69 -2.40 2.58 -7.76
N LEU A 70 -2.10 1.63 -8.64
CA LEU A 70 -1.11 1.52 -9.70
C LEU A 70 -0.17 2.70 -10.02
N SER A 71 -0.25 3.85 -9.36
CA SER A 71 0.60 5.02 -9.56
C SER A 71 2.04 4.89 -9.03
N THR A 72 2.36 3.85 -8.24
CA THR A 72 3.78 3.50 -7.95
C THR A 72 4.45 2.80 -9.15
N MET A 73 3.70 2.48 -10.22
CA MET A 73 4.25 2.06 -11.50
C MET A 73 4.79 3.24 -12.32
N ASP A 74 4.66 4.50 -11.90
CA ASP A 74 5.42 5.60 -12.52
C ASP A 74 6.93 5.54 -12.17
N LYS A 75 7.32 4.62 -11.28
CA LYS A 75 8.71 4.17 -11.13
C LYS A 75 9.16 3.18 -12.21
N LEU A 76 8.33 2.87 -13.22
CA LEU A 76 8.77 2.32 -14.53
C LEU A 76 9.34 3.42 -15.47
N GLY A 77 9.57 4.63 -14.96
CA GLY A 77 10.45 5.64 -15.56
C GLY A 77 11.93 5.25 -15.69
N LEU A 78 12.27 3.95 -15.65
CA LEU A 78 13.56 3.41 -16.09
C LEU A 78 13.34 2.31 -17.14
N LYS A 79 12.62 2.68 -18.20
CA LYS A 79 12.89 2.15 -19.54
C LYS A 79 14.40 2.26 -19.80
N THR A 80 14.94 1.25 -20.51
CA THR A 80 16.29 1.21 -21.12
C THR A 80 17.38 0.89 -20.08
N LYS A 81 18.03 -0.28 -20.09
CA LYS A 81 19.04 -0.75 -21.06
C LYS A 81 19.21 -2.28 -20.95
N SER A 82 18.35 -3.08 -21.57
CA SER A 82 18.63 -4.51 -21.79
C SER A 82 18.35 -4.88 -23.23
N PHE A 83 19.01 -4.15 -24.12
CA PHE A 83 19.10 -4.42 -25.55
C PHE A 83 20.57 -4.50 -25.97
N VAL A 84 21.41 -5.20 -25.20
CA VAL A 84 22.63 -5.79 -25.75
C VAL A 84 23.10 -6.89 -24.80
N SER A 85 23.20 -8.09 -25.34
CA SER A 85 24.21 -9.12 -25.03
C SER A 85 23.61 -10.53 -25.18
N CYS A 86 23.05 -10.80 -26.37
CA CYS A 86 22.98 -12.16 -26.91
C CYS A 86 23.91 -12.22 -28.13
N ALA A 87 25.17 -11.83 -27.92
CA ALA A 87 26.24 -11.92 -28.90
C ALA A 87 27.58 -11.69 -28.18
N VAL A 88 28.19 -12.76 -27.67
CA VAL A 88 29.61 -13.12 -27.88
C VAL A 88 30.13 -14.09 -26.79
N GLY A 89 30.78 -15.17 -27.22
CA GLY A 89 31.74 -15.98 -26.45
C GLY A 89 31.11 -17.03 -25.53
N LYS A 90 31.03 -18.32 -25.89
CA LYS A 90 32.12 -19.29 -26.12
C LYS A 90 33.07 -19.38 -24.91
N PHE A 91 33.34 -20.65 -24.51
CA PHE A 91 34.41 -21.16 -23.63
C PHE A 91 34.01 -21.72 -22.25
N THR A 92 33.74 -23.04 -22.27
CA THR A 92 34.33 -24.13 -21.44
C THR A 92 34.18 -24.19 -19.91
N LEU A 93 33.65 -25.36 -19.48
CA LEU A 93 33.97 -26.22 -18.32
C LEU A 93 34.34 -25.60 -16.96
N ASP A 94 33.58 -25.96 -15.92
CA ASP A 94 34.02 -26.61 -14.64
C ASP A 94 32.73 -26.89 -13.79
N LYS A 95 32.27 -28.11 -13.47
CA LYS A 95 32.69 -29.22 -12.57
C LYS A 95 32.67 -28.89 -11.06
N GLY A 96 31.81 -29.62 -10.32
CA GLY A 96 31.85 -29.82 -8.85
C GLY A 96 31.39 -28.61 -8.04
N GLU A 97 30.61 -28.74 -6.97
CA GLU A 97 30.45 -29.81 -5.97
C GLU A 97 28.98 -29.88 -5.53
#